data_AF-A0A6G3RTN1-F1
#
_entry.id   AF-A0A6G3RTN1-F1
#
_cell.length_a   1.000
_cell.length_b   1.000
_cell.length_c   1.000
_cell.angle_alpha   90.00
_cell.angle_beta   90.00
_cell.angle_gamma   90.00
#
_symmetry.space_group_name_H-M   'P 1'
#
loop_
_entity.id
_entity.type
_entity.pdbx_description
1 polymer ?
#
loop_
_entity_poly.entity_id
_entity_poly.type
_entity_poly.pdbx_seq_one_letter_code
_entity_poly.pdbx_strand_id
1 'polypeptide(L)'
;MVNPTDRPAEPTPSTQVLVVGAGPVGLTAAHELARRGLQVRLIDAAPGPARTSRAVATHPRTLETYDQMGIVDDVLPRGRRNRAFTMYAGGRRRVRLRADYATMPTRYPYTLIIEQTETEDALRSAVARLGVRVEWGVRLADFTQDAEAVDVRLVHTDGREESCTASWLVGCDGGHSTVRKRLGLELLGESSETWMLADVPIDTEVEPDSIYWAHTGGQALMMVPFVRDGRWRILDTVPTAGAAEPGRAEELLSAKLTAGLGHPVRVGAASWTSVFTFQQRMVERMQDGRVLVAGDAAHVHSPASGQGMNTGIQEAYNLAWKLAMVEQGHAGRELLETYSEERVPLGAVLLGSTRTATTLVQLKNALAGVVLPIALRVVNTVRPLRRAVQRKVLGGMSGLKIGYGASSLTTAETDRVTYLANAGSVLMSTREPVATPVPGSRAAAVRTPEASDPAAGVFQDFRSELRDPRWSLLLATGGHGPGDVPVGVAVTAAAQYGEWLSVRTVGGTGP
;
A
#
# COMPACT_ATOMS: atom_id res chain seq x y z
N MET A 1 40.22 49.56 1.19
CA MET A 1 38.90 49.07 1.65
C MET A 1 38.32 48.24 0.51
N VAL A 2 38.42 46.92 0.62
CA VAL A 2 37.81 45.96 -0.32
C VAL A 2 36.60 45.38 0.39
N ASN A 3 35.45 45.39 -0.28
CA ASN A 3 34.16 44.98 0.25
C ASN A 3 34.16 43.47 0.59
N PRO A 4 33.72 43.03 1.78
CA PRO A 4 33.83 41.63 2.21
C PRO A 4 32.59 40.78 1.83
N THR A 5 32.06 40.91 0.61
CA THR A 5 30.81 40.22 0.21
C THR A 5 30.87 39.54 -1.15
N ASP A 6 31.99 38.89 -1.47
CA ASP A 6 32.07 37.96 -2.61
C ASP A 6 32.90 36.72 -2.23
N ARG A 7 32.41 35.96 -1.24
CA ARG A 7 32.73 34.54 -1.21
C ARG A 7 31.75 33.85 -2.14
N PRO A 8 32.20 33.16 -3.21
CA PRO A 8 31.31 32.24 -3.91
C PRO A 8 30.76 31.25 -2.87
N ALA A 9 29.44 31.11 -2.82
CA ALA A 9 28.79 30.10 -1.99
C ALA A 9 29.45 28.75 -2.33
N GLU A 10 29.91 28.03 -1.30
CA GLU A 10 30.40 26.66 -1.49
C GLU A 10 29.34 25.88 -2.27
N PRO A 11 29.72 25.05 -3.26
CA PRO A 11 28.76 24.27 -4.03
C PRO A 11 27.96 23.43 -3.04
N THR A 12 26.69 23.81 -2.85
CA THR A 12 25.75 23.09 -2.02
C THR A 12 25.67 21.67 -2.56
N PRO A 13 25.80 20.62 -1.73
CA PRO A 13 25.80 19.25 -2.23
C PRO A 13 24.49 18.98 -2.98
N SER A 14 24.57 18.83 -4.30
CA SER A 14 23.44 18.57 -5.17
C SER A 14 22.99 17.11 -4.98
N THR A 15 21.78 16.90 -4.48
CA THR A 15 21.18 15.56 -4.41
C THR A 15 20.30 15.34 -5.64
N GLN A 16 20.21 14.14 -6.21
CA GLN A 16 19.25 13.92 -7.31
C GLN A 16 17.80 13.95 -6.80
N VAL A 17 17.51 13.21 -5.73
CA VAL A 17 16.15 13.16 -5.17
C VAL A 17 16.15 13.41 -3.67
N LEU A 18 15.41 14.42 -3.23
CA LEU A 18 15.06 14.63 -1.82
C LEU A 18 13.71 13.96 -1.52
N VAL A 19 13.71 13.00 -0.60
CA VAL A 19 12.50 12.36 -0.07
C VAL A 19 12.20 12.93 1.31
N VAL A 20 10.99 13.46 1.50
CA VAL A 20 10.57 14.12 2.75
C VAL A 20 9.55 13.24 3.47
N GLY A 21 9.92 12.73 4.65
CA GLY A 21 9.13 11.83 5.48
C GLY A 21 9.59 10.38 5.37
N ALA A 22 10.04 9.79 6.48
CA ALA A 22 10.57 8.43 6.60
C ALA A 22 9.55 7.44 7.20
N GLY A 23 8.26 7.64 6.89
CA GLY A 23 7.24 6.61 7.07
C GLY A 23 7.36 5.48 6.02
N PRO A 24 6.43 4.50 6.00
CA PRO A 24 6.52 3.35 5.09
C PRO A 24 6.60 3.74 3.61
N VAL A 25 5.93 4.83 3.24
CA VAL A 25 5.88 5.36 1.86
C VAL A 25 7.22 5.95 1.46
N GLY A 26 7.79 6.85 2.26
CA GLY A 26 9.07 7.48 1.94
C GLY A 26 10.26 6.51 2.04
N LEU A 27 10.23 5.56 2.98
CA LEU A 27 11.21 4.48 3.01
C LEU A 27 11.13 3.59 1.76
N THR A 28 9.91 3.30 1.27
CA THR A 28 9.73 2.57 0.01
C THR A 28 10.24 3.38 -1.18
N ALA A 29 9.93 4.68 -1.25
CA ALA A 29 10.39 5.56 -2.32
C ALA A 29 11.92 5.63 -2.34
N ALA A 30 12.53 5.89 -1.19
CA ALA A 30 13.99 5.94 -1.07
C ALA A 30 14.65 4.61 -1.43
N HIS A 31 14.08 3.48 -1.01
CA HIS A 31 14.56 2.15 -1.38
C HIS A 31 14.58 1.98 -2.91
N GLU A 32 13.44 2.24 -3.55
CA GLU A 32 13.25 1.95 -4.97
C GLU A 32 13.99 2.91 -5.89
N LEU A 33 14.19 4.16 -5.46
CA LEU A 33 15.03 5.13 -6.16
C LEU A 33 16.51 4.76 -6.05
N ALA A 34 16.98 4.42 -4.83
CA ALA A 34 18.37 4.00 -4.62
C ALA A 34 18.69 2.67 -5.33
N ARG A 35 17.76 1.70 -5.33
CA ARG A 35 17.89 0.43 -6.04
C ARG A 35 18.02 0.62 -7.56
N ARG A 36 17.55 1.76 -8.09
CA ARG A 36 17.69 2.16 -9.50
C ARG A 36 18.89 3.06 -9.76
N GLY A 37 19.78 3.23 -8.79
CA GLY A 37 21.03 3.96 -8.95
C GLY A 37 20.92 5.47 -8.78
N LEU A 38 19.80 6.01 -8.28
CA LEU A 38 19.71 7.44 -7.96
C LEU A 38 20.33 7.76 -6.60
N GLN A 39 20.93 8.95 -6.50
CA GLN A 39 21.36 9.52 -5.23
C GLN A 39 20.17 10.09 -4.46
N VAL A 40 19.87 9.50 -3.32
CA VAL A 40 18.69 9.85 -2.51
C VAL A 40 19.11 10.41 -1.16
N ARG A 41 18.53 11.56 -0.82
CA ARG A 41 18.54 12.12 0.54
C ARG A 41 17.17 11.89 1.16
N LEU A 42 17.13 11.26 2.35
CA LEU A 42 15.87 10.94 3.05
C LEU A 42 15.85 11.65 4.41
N ILE A 43 14.93 12.60 4.57
CA ILE A 43 14.79 13.37 5.80
C ILE A 43 13.47 13.05 6.53
N ASP A 44 13.45 13.20 7.84
CA ASP A 44 12.22 13.20 8.64
C ASP A 44 12.30 14.20 9.79
N ALA A 45 11.21 14.91 10.05
CA ALA A 45 11.11 15.88 11.12
C ALA A 45 11.11 15.25 12.53
N ALA A 46 10.71 13.98 12.63
CA ALA A 46 10.74 13.25 13.89
C ALA A 46 12.18 13.05 14.39
N PRO A 47 12.42 13.06 15.72
CA PRO A 47 13.76 12.86 16.27
C PRO A 47 14.25 11.41 16.17
N GLY A 48 13.42 10.49 15.69
CA GLY A 48 13.74 9.08 15.54
C GLY A 48 12.53 8.25 15.09
N PRO A 49 12.71 6.92 14.95
CA PRO A 49 11.66 6.00 14.53
C PRO A 49 10.40 6.07 15.41
N ALA A 50 9.24 5.85 14.79
CA ALA A 50 7.98 5.76 15.50
C ALA A 50 8.01 4.63 16.55
N ARG A 51 7.39 4.87 17.70
CA ARG A 51 7.26 3.88 18.80
C ARG A 51 5.88 3.25 18.88
N THR A 52 4.93 3.76 18.11
CA THR A 52 3.54 3.31 18.11
C THR A 52 3.08 3.07 16.67
N SER A 53 2.30 2.01 16.48
CA SER A 53 1.79 1.62 15.16
C SER A 53 0.37 2.15 14.97
N ARG A 54 0.06 2.75 13.82
CA ARG A 54 -1.33 3.07 13.42
C ARG A 54 -1.88 2.05 12.43
N ALA A 55 -1.04 1.53 11.54
CA ALA A 55 -1.39 0.45 10.60
C ALA A 55 -0.87 -0.91 11.06
N VAL A 56 -1.67 -1.97 10.88
CA VAL A 56 -1.33 -3.35 11.29
C VAL A 56 -1.47 -4.40 10.19
N ALA A 57 -1.97 -4.05 9.00
CA ALA A 57 -2.30 -5.02 7.97
C ALA A 57 -1.52 -4.75 6.69
N THR A 58 -0.80 -5.76 6.20
CA THR A 58 -0.14 -5.76 4.89
C THR A 58 -0.85 -6.73 3.95
N HIS A 59 -1.36 -6.22 2.83
CA HIS A 59 -2.19 -6.98 1.89
C HIS A 59 -1.34 -7.79 0.90
N PRO A 60 -1.93 -8.84 0.26
CA PRO A 60 -1.24 -9.68 -0.72
C PRO A 60 -0.46 -8.89 -1.78
N ARG A 61 -1.04 -7.83 -2.36
CA ARG A 61 -0.35 -7.07 -3.40
C ARG A 61 0.90 -6.35 -2.86
N THR A 62 0.84 -5.83 -1.65
CA THR A 62 1.99 -5.20 -1.00
C THR A 62 3.05 -6.23 -0.60
N LEU A 63 2.66 -7.46 -0.25
CA LEU A 63 3.62 -8.56 -0.06
C LEU A 63 4.32 -8.95 -1.38
N GLU A 64 3.59 -8.94 -2.52
CA GLU A 64 4.21 -9.10 -3.83
C GLU A 64 5.19 -7.96 -4.14
N THR A 65 4.83 -6.71 -3.81
CA THR A 65 5.74 -5.57 -3.94
C THR A 65 7.00 -5.75 -3.09
N TYR A 66 6.87 -6.12 -1.81
CA TYR A 66 8.03 -6.41 -0.95
C TYR A 66 8.90 -7.54 -1.47
N ASP A 67 8.31 -8.52 -2.15
CA ASP A 67 9.08 -9.58 -2.80
C ASP A 67 9.86 -9.05 -4.00
N GLN A 68 9.23 -8.24 -4.85
CA GLN A 68 9.91 -7.57 -5.98
C GLN A 68 11.01 -6.60 -5.51
N MET A 69 10.85 -6.00 -4.33
CA MET A 69 11.86 -5.18 -3.67
C MET A 69 12.99 -6.02 -3.03
N GLY A 70 12.81 -7.34 -2.89
CA GLY A 70 13.78 -8.22 -2.23
C GLY A 70 13.79 -8.13 -0.70
N ILE A 71 12.71 -7.63 -0.09
CA ILE A 71 12.62 -7.41 1.38
C ILE A 71 11.59 -8.30 2.07
N VAL A 72 10.80 -9.08 1.32
CA VAL A 72 9.70 -9.88 1.88
C VAL A 72 10.17 -10.87 2.95
N ASP A 73 11.38 -11.41 2.82
CA ASP A 73 11.97 -12.35 3.77
C ASP A 73 12.37 -11.68 5.10
N ASP A 74 12.62 -10.37 5.10
CA ASP A 74 12.83 -9.56 6.32
C ASP A 74 11.49 -9.23 7.01
N VAL A 75 10.39 -9.21 6.25
CA VAL A 75 9.05 -8.78 6.69
C VAL A 75 8.22 -9.95 7.23
N LEU A 76 8.20 -11.08 6.52
CA LEU A 76 7.33 -12.22 6.86
C LEU A 76 7.54 -12.77 8.30
N PRO A 77 8.78 -12.93 8.81
CA PRO A 77 9.01 -13.44 10.16
C PRO A 77 8.50 -12.51 11.27
N ARG A 78 8.35 -11.22 10.97
CA ARG A 78 7.91 -10.17 11.92
C ARG A 78 6.39 -10.05 12.02
N GLY A 79 5.65 -10.82 11.23
CA GLY A 79 4.20 -10.73 11.12
C GLY A 79 3.48 -12.06 11.35
N ARG A 80 2.17 -11.98 11.57
CA ARG A 80 1.27 -13.13 11.73
C ARG A 80 0.35 -13.23 10.51
N ARG A 81 0.24 -14.40 9.91
CA ARG A 81 -0.66 -14.60 8.75
C ARG A 81 -2.11 -14.62 9.22
N ASN A 82 -2.92 -13.66 8.76
CA ASN A 82 -4.37 -13.68 8.96
C ASN A 82 -5.02 -14.63 7.94
N ARG A 83 -5.70 -15.66 8.44
CA ARG A 83 -6.31 -16.72 7.63
C ARG A 83 -7.81 -16.64 7.54
N ALA A 84 -8.44 -15.77 8.32
CA ALA A 84 -9.89 -15.62 8.30
C ALA A 84 -10.37 -14.22 8.70
N PHE A 85 -11.64 -13.96 8.39
CA PHE A 85 -12.45 -12.91 8.97
C PHE A 85 -13.63 -13.58 9.67
N THR A 86 -13.78 -13.36 10.97
CA THR A 86 -14.79 -14.02 11.79
C THR A 86 -15.71 -12.97 12.39
N MET A 87 -17.02 -13.19 12.28
CA MET A 87 -18.03 -12.28 12.81
C MET A 87 -18.87 -12.98 13.87
N TYR A 88 -18.99 -12.33 15.01
CA TYR A 88 -19.86 -12.68 16.12
C TYR A 88 -21.01 -11.68 16.23
N ALA A 89 -22.20 -12.17 16.55
CA ALA A 89 -23.34 -11.32 16.86
C ALA A 89 -24.32 -12.04 17.80
N GLY A 90 -24.76 -11.33 18.85
CA GLY A 90 -25.63 -11.90 19.88
C GLY A 90 -24.98 -13.11 20.58
N GLY A 91 -23.71 -12.95 20.97
CA GLY A 91 -22.94 -13.95 21.72
C GLY A 91 -22.67 -15.27 20.99
N ARG A 92 -22.73 -15.29 19.65
CA ARG A 92 -22.48 -16.51 18.86
C ARG A 92 -21.70 -16.18 17.59
N ARG A 93 -20.81 -17.10 17.21
CA ARG A 93 -20.12 -17.04 15.91
C ARG A 93 -21.13 -17.18 14.78
N ARG A 94 -21.31 -16.13 13.98
CA ARG A 94 -22.26 -16.12 12.85
C ARG A 94 -21.59 -16.49 11.54
N VAL A 95 -20.37 -16.04 11.32
CA VAL A 95 -19.64 -16.23 10.08
C VAL A 95 -18.16 -16.43 10.39
N ARG A 96 -17.51 -17.38 9.69
CA ARG A 96 -16.04 -17.42 9.54
C ARG A 96 -15.76 -17.52 8.05
N LEU A 97 -15.31 -16.42 7.46
CA LEU A 97 -14.85 -16.37 6.08
C LEU A 97 -13.37 -16.70 6.10
N ARG A 98 -13.00 -17.89 5.62
CA ARG A 98 -11.58 -18.15 5.35
C ARG A 98 -11.10 -17.13 4.32
N ALA A 99 -9.92 -16.60 4.55
CA ALA A 99 -9.16 -15.81 3.61
C ALA A 99 -8.66 -16.75 2.52
N ASP A 100 -9.59 -17.26 1.72
CA ASP A 100 -9.33 -18.19 0.64
C ASP A 100 -8.98 -17.37 -0.60
N TYR A 101 -7.69 -17.05 -0.72
CA TYR A 101 -7.10 -16.48 -1.92
C TYR A 101 -6.67 -17.59 -2.90
N ALA A 102 -7.01 -18.86 -2.70
CA ALA A 102 -6.60 -19.93 -3.61
C ALA A 102 -7.16 -19.75 -5.03
N THR A 103 -8.20 -18.93 -5.19
CA THR A 103 -8.74 -18.50 -6.50
C THR A 103 -8.16 -17.18 -7.01
N MET A 104 -7.20 -16.56 -6.30
CA MET A 104 -6.53 -15.33 -6.71
C MET A 104 -5.06 -15.64 -6.99
N PRO A 105 -4.53 -15.25 -8.15
CA PRO A 105 -3.18 -15.65 -8.58
C PRO A 105 -2.12 -14.88 -7.77
N THR A 106 -1.77 -15.36 -6.57
CA THR A 106 -0.75 -14.78 -5.69
C THR A 106 -0.01 -15.84 -4.89
N ARG A 107 1.28 -15.62 -4.64
CA ARG A 107 2.10 -16.43 -3.73
C ARG A 107 1.89 -16.09 -2.25
N TYR A 108 1.20 -14.99 -1.98
CA TYR A 108 0.90 -14.53 -0.63
C TYR A 108 -0.61 -14.51 -0.39
N PRO A 109 -1.27 -15.70 -0.34
CA PRO A 109 -2.71 -15.83 -0.20
C PRO A 109 -3.17 -15.55 1.25
N TYR A 110 -2.77 -14.42 1.81
CA TYR A 110 -3.10 -13.98 3.17
C TYR A 110 -2.80 -12.49 3.34
N THR A 111 -3.48 -11.85 4.29
CA THR A 111 -3.03 -10.57 4.84
C THR A 111 -2.03 -10.87 5.96
N LEU A 112 -0.88 -10.21 5.95
CA LEU A 112 0.08 -10.29 7.06
C LEU A 112 -0.27 -9.22 8.09
N ILE A 113 -0.52 -9.63 9.33
CA ILE A 113 -0.67 -8.73 10.46
C ILE A 113 0.71 -8.43 11.00
N ILE A 114 1.17 -7.21 10.84
CA ILE A 114 2.49 -6.75 11.22
C ILE A 114 2.37 -5.30 11.70
N GLU A 115 3.01 -5.00 12.83
CA GLU A 115 3.06 -3.64 13.34
C GLU A 115 3.79 -2.72 12.35
N GLN A 116 3.22 -1.56 12.06
CA GLN A 116 3.87 -0.55 11.20
C GLN A 116 5.32 -0.27 11.59
N THR A 117 5.66 -0.27 12.88
CA THR A 117 7.04 -0.06 13.37
C THR A 117 7.99 -1.17 12.91
N GLU A 118 7.52 -2.41 12.85
CA GLU A 118 8.29 -3.55 12.34
C GLU A 118 8.44 -3.49 10.82
N THR A 119 7.39 -3.06 10.11
CA THR A 119 7.45 -2.78 8.68
C THR A 119 8.44 -1.67 8.36
N GLU A 120 8.39 -0.56 9.10
CA GLU A 120 9.33 0.56 8.96
C GLU A 120 10.77 0.15 9.29
N ASP A 121 10.98 -0.71 10.29
CA ASP A 121 12.31 -1.21 10.62
C ASP A 121 12.89 -2.12 9.53
N ALA A 122 12.09 -3.02 8.96
CA ALA A 122 12.50 -3.82 7.81
C ALA A 122 12.84 -2.95 6.60
N LEU A 123 11.99 -1.96 6.28
CA LEU A 123 12.21 -1.02 5.18
C LEU A 123 13.45 -0.14 5.40
N ARG A 124 13.63 0.39 6.62
CA ARG A 124 14.80 1.20 6.99
C ARG A 124 16.09 0.39 6.92
N SER A 125 16.05 -0.87 7.35
CA SER A 125 17.19 -1.79 7.19
C SER A 125 17.50 -2.05 5.71
N ALA A 126 16.48 -2.21 4.86
CA ALA A 126 16.65 -2.40 3.44
C ALA A 126 17.24 -1.16 2.73
N VAL A 127 16.68 0.02 2.99
CA VAL A 127 17.23 1.32 2.53
C VAL A 127 18.68 1.49 2.98
N ALA A 128 18.98 1.08 4.21
CA ALA A 128 20.31 1.17 4.77
C ALA A 128 21.35 0.29 4.06
N ARG A 129 20.94 -0.89 3.56
CA ARG A 129 21.82 -1.75 2.75
C ARG A 129 22.19 -1.12 1.40
N LEU A 130 21.39 -0.16 0.92
CA LEU A 130 21.65 0.61 -0.29
C LEU A 130 22.43 1.91 -0.04
N GLY A 131 22.93 2.12 1.19
CA GLY A 131 23.73 3.30 1.55
C GLY A 131 22.93 4.54 1.94
N VAL A 132 21.59 4.49 1.86
CA VAL A 132 20.73 5.62 2.26
C VAL A 132 20.39 5.49 3.75
N ARG A 133 20.50 6.59 4.51
CA ARG A 133 20.12 6.67 5.92
C ARG A 133 19.06 7.75 6.10
N VAL A 134 18.22 7.59 7.12
CA VAL A 134 17.26 8.64 7.51
C VAL A 134 18.00 9.71 8.29
N GLU A 135 17.90 10.95 7.84
CA GLU A 135 18.28 12.14 8.59
C GLU A 135 17.11 12.57 9.48
N TRP A 136 17.15 12.09 10.73
CA TRP A 136 16.14 12.41 11.73
C TRP A 136 16.31 13.82 12.28
N GLY A 137 15.20 14.43 12.69
CA GLY A 137 15.17 15.77 13.24
C GLY A 137 15.43 16.85 12.19
N VAL A 138 15.15 16.57 10.92
CA VAL A 138 15.31 17.50 9.79
C VAL A 138 13.96 17.69 9.11
N ARG A 139 13.38 18.88 9.23
CA ARG A 139 12.10 19.22 8.58
C ARG A 139 12.31 20.03 7.31
N LEU A 140 11.52 19.73 6.29
CA LEU A 140 11.31 20.66 5.17
C LEU A 140 10.55 21.89 5.68
N ALA A 141 11.14 23.07 5.53
CA ALA A 141 10.50 24.34 5.87
C ALA A 141 9.85 25.00 4.65
N ASP A 142 10.54 24.98 3.52
CA ASP A 142 10.09 25.60 2.28
C ASP A 142 10.83 25.05 1.07
N PHE A 143 10.29 25.31 -0.12
CA PHE A 143 11.00 25.10 -1.37
C PHE A 143 10.49 26.02 -2.47
N THR A 144 11.34 26.26 -3.45
CA THR A 144 10.98 26.82 -4.76
C THR A 144 11.47 25.87 -5.84
N GLN A 145 10.88 25.93 -7.03
CA GLN A 145 11.29 25.08 -8.14
C GLN A 145 11.28 25.86 -9.45
N ASP A 146 12.13 25.42 -10.37
CA ASP A 146 12.13 25.86 -11.76
C ASP A 146 12.18 24.66 -12.72
N ALA A 147 12.55 24.89 -13.97
CA ALA A 147 12.63 23.86 -14.99
C ALA A 147 13.78 22.86 -14.74
N GLU A 148 14.79 23.19 -13.94
CA GLU A 148 16.05 22.47 -13.76
C GLU A 148 16.17 21.81 -12.38
N ALA A 149 15.74 22.49 -11.31
CA ALA A 149 15.93 22.02 -9.94
C ALA A 149 14.82 22.47 -8.98
N VAL A 150 14.95 21.98 -7.74
CA VAL A 150 14.18 22.38 -6.57
C VAL A 150 15.17 22.93 -5.54
N ASP A 151 15.02 24.21 -5.20
CA ASP A 151 15.74 24.85 -4.11
C ASP A 151 14.98 24.59 -2.81
N VAL A 152 15.66 24.06 -1.82
CA VAL A 152 15.05 23.55 -0.59
C VAL A 152 15.64 24.25 0.63
N ARG A 153 14.76 24.64 1.55
CA ARG A 153 15.14 25.08 2.90
C ARG A 153 14.72 24.05 3.94
N LEU A 154 15.69 23.53 4.66
CA LEU A 154 15.56 22.57 5.75
C LEU A 154 15.83 23.25 7.09
N VAL A 155 15.20 22.74 8.15
CA VAL A 155 15.47 23.17 9.53
C VAL A 155 15.71 21.95 10.39
N HIS A 156 16.83 21.96 11.10
CA HIS A 156 17.27 20.93 12.03
C HIS A 156 16.65 21.17 13.42
N THR A 157 16.59 20.12 14.23
CA THR A 157 16.04 20.18 15.60
C THR A 157 16.80 21.11 16.54
N ASP A 158 18.07 21.39 16.26
CA ASP A 158 18.91 22.38 16.97
C ASP A 158 18.63 23.83 16.54
N GLY A 159 17.71 24.04 15.60
CA GLY A 159 17.36 25.34 15.03
C GLY A 159 18.23 25.77 13.85
N ARG A 160 19.24 24.99 13.46
CA ARG A 160 20.07 25.29 12.28
C ARG A 160 19.23 25.21 11.02
N GLU A 161 19.33 26.24 10.19
CA GLU A 161 18.76 26.24 8.84
C GLU A 161 19.81 25.75 7.83
N GLU A 162 19.35 25.03 6.83
CA GLU A 162 20.18 24.52 5.74
C GLU A 162 19.46 24.75 4.41
N SER A 163 20.17 25.29 3.44
CA SER A 163 19.69 25.37 2.06
C SER A 163 20.41 24.33 1.22
N CYS A 164 19.69 23.64 0.34
CA CYS A 164 20.27 22.68 -0.61
C CYS A 164 19.44 22.62 -1.89
N THR A 165 20.00 22.02 -2.94
CA THR A 165 19.32 21.83 -4.23
C THR A 165 19.08 20.36 -4.51
N ALA A 166 17.97 20.04 -5.17
CA ALA A 166 17.69 18.70 -5.66
C ALA A 166 17.08 18.70 -7.07
N SER A 167 17.36 17.68 -7.89
CA SER A 167 16.70 17.53 -9.21
C SER A 167 15.20 17.28 -9.06
N TRP A 168 14.80 16.58 -7.99
CA TRP A 168 13.42 16.22 -7.66
C TRP A 168 13.15 16.23 -6.16
N LEU A 169 11.89 16.52 -5.79
CA LEU A 169 11.39 16.43 -4.42
C LEU A 169 10.18 15.50 -4.35
N VAL A 170 10.23 14.48 -3.49
CA VAL A 170 9.11 13.56 -3.24
C VAL A 170 8.59 13.74 -1.82
N GLY A 171 7.39 14.29 -1.69
CA GLY A 171 6.68 14.48 -0.44
C GLY A 171 5.96 13.21 0.01
N CYS A 172 6.48 12.60 1.07
CA CYS A 172 5.90 11.45 1.79
C CYS A 172 5.58 11.81 3.25
N ASP A 173 5.34 13.10 3.52
CA ASP A 173 5.25 13.74 4.83
C ASP A 173 3.82 13.73 5.43
N GLY A 174 3.01 12.77 4.98
CA GLY A 174 1.74 12.38 5.61
C GLY A 174 0.59 13.37 5.45
N GLY A 175 -0.49 13.14 6.23
CA GLY A 175 -1.75 13.90 6.11
C GLY A 175 -1.61 15.42 6.28
N HIS A 176 -0.59 15.91 7.00
CA HIS A 176 -0.32 17.33 7.19
C HIS A 176 0.76 17.90 6.27
N SER A 177 1.11 17.17 5.20
CA SER A 177 2.17 17.45 4.24
C SER A 177 2.41 18.94 3.98
N THR A 178 3.64 19.39 4.28
CA THR A 178 4.18 20.68 3.90
C THR A 178 4.32 20.75 2.38
N VAL A 179 4.79 19.66 1.74
CA VAL A 179 4.98 19.58 0.29
C VAL A 179 3.68 19.87 -0.45
N ARG A 180 2.62 19.12 -0.13
CA ARG A 180 1.30 19.28 -0.73
C ARG A 180 0.77 20.72 -0.58
N LYS A 181 0.87 21.27 0.64
CA LYS A 181 0.37 22.63 0.93
C LYS A 181 1.11 23.70 0.12
N ARG A 182 2.43 23.57 -0.03
CA ARG A 182 3.26 24.52 -0.79
C ARG A 182 3.00 24.45 -2.29
N LEU A 183 2.65 23.28 -2.82
CA LEU A 183 2.17 23.13 -4.19
C LEU A 183 0.73 23.62 -4.42
N GLY A 184 0.00 24.00 -3.38
CA GLY A 184 -1.42 24.37 -3.52
C GLY A 184 -2.32 23.21 -3.94
N LEU A 185 -1.90 21.96 -3.72
CA LEU A 185 -2.71 20.78 -4.04
C LEU A 185 -3.82 20.62 -2.99
N GLU A 186 -5.03 21.04 -3.33
CA GLU A 186 -6.18 20.98 -2.43
C GLU A 186 -6.63 19.54 -2.16
N LEU A 187 -7.02 19.27 -0.92
CA LEU A 187 -7.59 17.99 -0.50
C LEU A 187 -9.11 18.05 -0.56
N LEU A 188 -9.70 17.34 -1.52
CA LEU A 188 -11.15 17.27 -1.73
C LEU A 188 -11.77 16.06 -1.01
N GLY A 189 -12.85 16.26 -0.25
CA GLY A 189 -13.63 15.19 0.40
C GLY A 189 -14.34 15.56 1.71
N GLU A 190 -15.44 14.88 2.03
CA GLU A 190 -16.46 15.33 3.01
C GLU A 190 -16.91 14.29 4.06
N SER A 191 -16.23 13.14 4.23
CA SER A 191 -16.60 12.20 5.31
C SER A 191 -15.65 12.30 6.49
N SER A 192 -16.21 12.30 7.70
CA SER A 192 -15.45 12.18 8.94
C SER A 192 -16.08 11.14 9.87
N GLU A 193 -15.29 10.20 10.36
CA GLU A 193 -15.69 9.28 11.42
C GLU A 193 -14.62 9.28 12.51
N THR A 194 -15.05 9.08 13.76
CA THR A 194 -14.16 9.08 14.93
C THR A 194 -14.13 7.72 15.55
N TRP A 195 -12.95 7.10 15.60
CA TRP A 195 -12.75 5.75 16.10
C TRP A 195 -11.77 5.76 17.27
N MET A 196 -11.86 4.76 18.13
CA MET A 196 -10.89 4.51 19.19
C MET A 196 -10.07 3.26 18.86
N LEU A 197 -8.75 3.37 18.99
CA LEU A 197 -7.83 2.24 18.96
C LEU A 197 -7.26 2.00 20.35
N ALA A 198 -7.09 0.73 20.68
CA ALA A 198 -6.41 0.30 21.89
C ALA A 198 -5.59 -0.96 21.63
N ASP A 199 -4.33 -0.96 22.07
CA ASP A 199 -3.47 -2.15 22.06
C ASP A 199 -3.44 -2.72 23.48
N VAL A 200 -4.09 -3.87 23.65
CA VAL A 200 -4.41 -4.45 24.96
C VAL A 200 -4.05 -5.94 25.01
N PRO A 201 -3.61 -6.46 26.17
CA PRO A 201 -3.64 -7.89 26.41
C PRO A 201 -5.09 -8.35 26.61
N ILE A 202 -5.49 -9.45 25.98
CA ILE A 202 -6.83 -10.02 26.09
C ILE A 202 -6.70 -11.51 26.41
N ASP A 203 -7.35 -11.91 27.49
CA ASP A 203 -7.58 -13.32 27.82
C ASP A 203 -8.90 -13.76 27.19
N THR A 204 -8.82 -14.66 26.21
CA THR A 204 -9.95 -15.08 25.38
C THR A 204 -9.73 -16.46 24.77
N GLU A 205 -10.82 -17.18 24.53
CA GLU A 205 -10.82 -18.52 23.92
C GLU A 205 -10.70 -18.48 22.38
N VAL A 206 -10.75 -17.29 21.76
CA VAL A 206 -10.68 -17.18 20.30
C VAL A 206 -9.24 -17.31 19.79
N GLU A 207 -9.07 -18.09 18.72
CA GLU A 207 -7.76 -18.31 18.08
C GLU A 207 -7.19 -17.00 17.49
N PRO A 208 -5.89 -16.71 17.64
CA PRO A 208 -5.26 -15.54 17.03
C PRO A 208 -4.96 -15.74 15.53
N ASP A 209 -5.87 -16.33 14.75
CA ASP A 209 -5.68 -16.61 13.31
C ASP A 209 -6.62 -15.80 12.38
N SER A 210 -7.49 -15.00 12.99
CA SER A 210 -8.56 -14.27 12.34
C SER A 210 -8.62 -12.83 12.83
N ILE A 211 -9.06 -11.93 11.95
CA ILE A 211 -9.63 -10.65 12.38
C ILE A 211 -11.06 -10.91 12.83
N TYR A 212 -11.44 -10.45 14.01
CA TYR A 212 -12.76 -10.66 14.59
C TYR A 212 -13.58 -9.38 14.56
N TRP A 213 -14.85 -9.50 14.21
CA TRP A 213 -15.86 -8.46 14.36
C TRP A 213 -16.91 -8.93 15.37
N ALA A 214 -16.98 -8.27 16.52
CA ALA A 214 -17.92 -8.58 17.59
C ALA A 214 -19.03 -7.52 17.61
N HIS A 215 -20.25 -7.89 17.19
CA HIS A 215 -21.40 -6.98 17.19
C HIS A 215 -22.15 -7.02 18.53
N THR A 216 -22.38 -5.85 19.12
CA THR A 216 -22.95 -5.66 20.47
C THR A 216 -24.22 -4.82 20.42
N GLY A 217 -25.26 -5.28 19.71
CA GLY A 217 -26.60 -4.66 19.77
C GLY A 217 -26.70 -3.23 19.21
N GLY A 218 -25.85 -2.87 18.25
CA GLY A 218 -25.83 -1.54 17.59
C GLY A 218 -24.43 -1.02 17.28
N GLN A 219 -23.41 -1.61 17.92
CA GLN A 219 -21.99 -1.28 17.73
C GLN A 219 -21.21 -2.51 17.25
N ALA A 220 -19.99 -2.30 16.75
CA ALA A 220 -19.09 -3.37 16.36
C ALA A 220 -17.67 -3.08 16.86
N LEU A 221 -17.06 -4.06 17.52
CA LEU A 221 -15.65 -4.06 17.86
C LEU A 221 -14.88 -4.90 16.85
N MET A 222 -13.79 -4.37 16.31
CA MET A 222 -12.82 -5.16 15.57
C MET A 222 -11.68 -5.59 16.50
N MET A 223 -11.31 -6.86 16.48
CA MET A 223 -10.12 -7.40 17.14
C MET A 223 -9.13 -7.90 16.11
N VAL A 224 -7.87 -7.47 16.21
CA VAL A 224 -6.78 -7.87 15.34
C VAL A 224 -5.64 -8.45 16.21
N PRO A 225 -5.24 -9.72 16.02
CA PRO A 225 -4.21 -10.34 16.86
C PRO A 225 -2.81 -9.88 16.45
N PHE A 226 -1.99 -9.46 17.41
CA PHE A 226 -0.58 -9.18 17.16
C PHE A 226 0.24 -10.48 17.05
N VAL A 227 1.51 -10.34 16.68
CA VAL A 227 2.47 -11.47 16.71
C VAL A 227 2.71 -11.93 18.14
N ARG A 228 2.88 -10.99 19.07
CA ARG A 228 3.06 -11.29 20.50
C ARG A 228 1.80 -11.92 21.07
N ASP A 229 1.96 -13.07 21.72
CA ASP A 229 0.82 -13.83 22.24
C ASP A 229 0.03 -13.04 23.29
N GLY A 230 -1.30 -13.22 23.24
CA GLY A 230 -2.25 -12.53 24.11
C GLY A 230 -2.44 -11.03 23.84
N ARG A 231 -1.70 -10.41 22.90
CA ARG A 231 -1.83 -8.99 22.56
C ARG A 231 -2.73 -8.80 21.35
N TRP A 232 -3.65 -7.85 21.46
CA TRP A 232 -4.64 -7.54 20.42
C TRP A 232 -4.77 -6.04 20.22
N ARG A 233 -4.99 -5.64 18.97
CA ARG A 233 -5.51 -4.33 18.63
C ARG A 233 -7.02 -4.36 18.58
N ILE A 234 -7.64 -3.47 19.33
CA ILE A 234 -9.07 -3.23 19.31
C ILE A 234 -9.35 -1.93 18.54
N LEU A 235 -10.33 -1.98 17.63
CA LEU A 235 -10.95 -0.80 17.05
C LEU A 235 -12.41 -0.73 17.49
N ASP A 236 -12.77 0.39 18.08
CA ASP A 236 -14.14 0.68 18.52
C ASP A 236 -14.72 1.81 17.66
N THR A 237 -15.85 1.52 17.01
CA THR A 237 -16.55 2.44 16.09
C THR A 237 -17.30 3.55 16.80
N VAL A 238 -17.42 3.49 18.14
CA VAL A 238 -18.00 4.57 18.95
C VAL A 238 -17.04 4.88 20.09
N PRO A 239 -16.40 6.07 20.10
CA PRO A 239 -15.57 6.49 21.21
C PRO A 239 -16.40 6.41 22.50
N THR A 240 -15.95 5.63 23.47
CA THR A 240 -16.74 5.44 24.67
C THR A 240 -16.57 6.68 25.54
N ALA A 241 -17.66 7.37 25.92
CA ALA A 241 -17.58 8.51 26.83
C ALA A 241 -16.87 8.08 28.12
N GLY A 242 -15.77 8.75 28.49
CA GLY A 242 -14.94 8.41 29.64
C GLY A 242 -13.76 7.47 29.36
N ALA A 243 -13.45 7.14 28.10
CA ALA A 243 -12.31 6.28 27.74
C ALA A 243 -10.91 6.89 28.00
N ALA A 244 -10.85 8.15 28.42
CA ALA A 244 -9.62 8.81 28.87
C ALA A 244 -9.28 8.52 30.35
N GLU A 245 -10.20 7.93 31.12
CA GLU A 245 -9.95 7.55 32.51
C GLU A 245 -9.24 6.19 32.59
N PRO A 246 -8.12 6.07 33.33
CA PRO A 246 -7.40 4.81 33.51
C PRO A 246 -8.31 3.70 34.07
N GLY A 247 -8.28 2.50 33.46
CA GLY A 247 -9.05 1.33 33.90
C GLY A 247 -10.49 1.27 33.36
N ARG A 248 -11.12 2.43 33.13
CA ARG A 248 -12.50 2.50 32.63
C ARG A 248 -12.63 2.00 31.19
N ALA A 249 -11.63 2.28 30.34
CA ALA A 249 -11.59 1.80 28.96
C ALA A 249 -11.53 0.26 28.91
N GLU A 250 -10.69 -0.36 29.76
CA GLU A 250 -10.52 -1.80 29.84
C GLU A 250 -11.78 -2.51 30.31
N GLU A 251 -12.48 -1.97 31.32
CA GLU A 251 -13.77 -2.49 31.79
C GLU A 251 -14.84 -2.44 30.70
N LEU A 252 -14.95 -1.31 30.00
CA LEU A 252 -15.91 -1.13 28.91
C LEU A 252 -15.63 -2.07 27.75
N LEU A 253 -14.35 -2.23 27.36
CA LEU A 253 -13.94 -3.18 26.33
C LEU A 253 -14.22 -4.63 26.76
N SER A 254 -13.95 -4.99 28.02
CA SER A 254 -14.24 -6.32 28.56
C SER A 254 -15.73 -6.65 28.50
N ALA A 255 -16.59 -5.70 28.92
CA ALA A 255 -18.04 -5.86 28.88
C ALA A 255 -18.56 -5.99 27.44
N LYS A 256 -18.10 -5.13 26.52
CA LYS A 256 -18.49 -5.18 25.11
C LYS A 256 -18.04 -6.49 24.46
N LEU A 257 -16.80 -6.91 24.64
CA LEU A 257 -16.29 -8.16 24.07
C LEU A 257 -16.99 -9.38 24.65
N THR A 258 -17.27 -9.39 25.96
CA THR A 258 -18.04 -10.46 26.61
C THR A 258 -19.43 -10.60 25.98
N ALA A 259 -20.15 -9.49 25.79
CA ALA A 259 -21.46 -9.49 25.15
C ALA A 259 -21.39 -9.90 23.66
N GLY A 260 -20.37 -9.42 22.95
CA GLY A 260 -20.20 -9.68 21.52
C GLY A 260 -19.84 -11.12 21.22
N LEU A 261 -18.87 -11.68 21.95
CA LEU A 261 -18.35 -13.03 21.77
C LEU A 261 -19.22 -14.10 22.45
N GLY A 262 -19.89 -13.77 23.55
CA GLY A 262 -20.84 -14.65 24.24
C GLY A 262 -20.23 -15.52 25.34
N HIS A 263 -19.00 -15.24 25.73
CA HIS A 263 -18.30 -15.85 26.86
C HIS A 263 -17.53 -14.75 27.62
N PRO A 264 -17.17 -14.96 28.89
CA PRO A 264 -16.36 -14.00 29.64
C PRO A 264 -15.06 -13.68 28.90
N VAL A 265 -14.73 -12.39 28.81
CA VAL A 265 -13.48 -11.88 28.23
C VAL A 265 -12.91 -10.82 29.16
N ARG A 266 -11.62 -10.93 29.46
CA ARG A 266 -10.89 -9.96 30.27
C ARG A 266 -9.88 -9.21 29.42
N VAL A 267 -10.03 -7.88 29.40
CA VAL A 267 -9.07 -6.96 28.81
C VAL A 267 -8.16 -6.44 29.92
N GLY A 268 -6.85 -6.57 29.76
CA GLY A 268 -5.87 -5.99 30.68
C GLY A 268 -5.44 -4.58 30.25
N ALA A 269 -4.54 -3.98 31.02
CA ALA A 269 -4.11 -2.60 30.85
C ALA A 269 -3.61 -2.31 29.43
N ALA A 270 -4.16 -1.25 28.82
CA ALA A 270 -3.77 -0.83 27.48
C ALA A 270 -2.31 -0.33 27.48
N SER A 271 -1.51 -0.88 26.57
CA SER A 271 -0.17 -0.33 26.31
C SER A 271 -0.21 1.00 25.55
N TRP A 272 -1.31 1.24 24.83
CA TRP A 272 -1.53 2.44 24.04
C TRP A 272 -3.02 2.57 23.71
N THR A 273 -3.54 3.80 23.75
CA THR A 273 -4.86 4.15 23.24
C THR A 273 -4.78 5.41 22.39
N SER A 274 -5.65 5.52 21.38
CA SER A 274 -5.78 6.72 20.56
C SER A 274 -7.20 6.87 20.07
N VAL A 275 -7.73 8.09 20.16
CA VAL A 275 -8.96 8.49 19.49
C VAL A 275 -8.56 9.33 18.29
N PHE A 276 -9.07 9.01 17.11
CA PHE A 276 -8.81 9.81 15.92
C PHE A 276 -10.07 9.99 15.09
N THR A 277 -10.22 11.19 14.58
CA THR A 277 -11.19 11.52 13.53
C THR A 277 -10.46 11.49 12.20
N PHE A 278 -10.82 10.56 11.32
CA PHE A 278 -10.25 10.53 9.98
C PHE A 278 -11.16 11.26 9.01
N GLN A 279 -10.55 12.00 8.08
CA GLN A 279 -11.21 12.59 6.93
C GLN A 279 -10.78 11.82 5.68
N GLN A 280 -11.72 11.43 4.83
CA GLN A 280 -11.36 10.87 3.53
C GLN A 280 -11.20 11.99 2.52
N ARG A 281 -9.98 12.24 2.05
CA ARG A 281 -9.69 13.31 1.09
C ARG A 281 -8.62 12.91 0.07
N MET A 282 -8.65 13.52 -1.11
CA MET A 282 -7.66 13.31 -2.17
C MET A 282 -7.25 14.59 -2.88
N VAL A 283 -6.06 14.58 -3.48
CA VAL A 283 -5.62 15.55 -4.49
C VAL A 283 -6.06 15.11 -5.89
N GLU A 284 -6.26 16.05 -6.81
CA GLU A 284 -6.60 15.75 -8.22
C GLU A 284 -5.37 15.51 -9.10
N ARG A 285 -4.19 15.93 -8.63
CA ARG A 285 -2.89 15.71 -9.27
C ARG A 285 -1.86 15.39 -8.20
N MET A 286 -0.95 14.46 -8.47
CA MET A 286 0.08 14.02 -7.52
C MET A 286 1.48 14.59 -7.84
N GLN A 287 1.54 15.53 -8.77
CA GLN A 287 2.76 16.17 -9.24
C GLN A 287 2.48 17.61 -9.64
N ASP A 288 3.48 18.47 -9.42
CA ASP A 288 3.62 19.76 -10.07
C ASP A 288 5.11 20.04 -10.35
N GLY A 289 5.48 20.18 -11.62
CA GLY A 289 6.86 20.36 -12.05
C GLY A 289 7.78 19.20 -11.65
N ARG A 290 8.75 19.50 -10.79
CA ARG A 290 9.76 18.59 -10.21
C ARG A 290 9.41 18.07 -8.82
N VAL A 291 8.21 18.38 -8.35
CA VAL A 291 7.76 18.06 -7.00
C VAL A 291 6.57 17.12 -7.07
N LEU A 292 6.66 15.97 -6.39
CA LEU A 292 5.66 14.91 -6.40
C LEU A 292 5.23 14.57 -4.98
N VAL A 293 4.02 14.04 -4.80
CA VAL A 293 3.49 13.61 -3.51
C VAL A 293 3.04 12.15 -3.54
N ALA A 294 3.15 11.44 -2.41
CA ALA A 294 2.73 10.05 -2.27
C ALA A 294 2.19 9.74 -0.86
N GLY A 295 1.36 8.72 -0.75
CA GLY A 295 0.73 8.27 0.49
C GLY A 295 -0.29 9.27 1.02
N ASP A 296 -0.35 9.40 2.34
CA ASP A 296 -1.26 10.34 3.00
C ASP A 296 -0.98 11.82 2.65
N ALA A 297 0.17 12.12 2.03
CA ALA A 297 0.43 13.43 1.46
C ALA A 297 -0.50 13.73 0.27
N ALA A 298 -0.95 12.72 -0.46
CA ALA A 298 -1.86 12.81 -1.60
C ALA A 298 -3.30 12.34 -1.28
N HIS A 299 -3.46 11.31 -0.44
CA HIS A 299 -4.74 10.66 -0.18
C HIS A 299 -4.90 10.31 1.30
N VAL A 300 -5.74 11.02 2.04
CA VAL A 300 -6.02 10.69 3.45
C VAL A 300 -7.13 9.63 3.51
N HIS A 301 -6.84 8.49 4.14
CA HIS A 301 -7.74 7.34 4.21
C HIS A 301 -8.24 7.03 5.62
N SER A 302 -9.36 6.31 5.69
CA SER A 302 -9.84 5.71 6.93
C SER A 302 -8.94 4.53 7.36
N PRO A 303 -8.49 4.45 8.62
CA PRO A 303 -7.76 3.29 9.15
C PRO A 303 -8.57 1.98 9.13
N ALA A 304 -9.91 2.08 9.06
CA ALA A 304 -10.85 0.97 8.96
C ALA A 304 -10.51 -0.08 7.92
N SER A 305 -10.08 0.38 6.74
CA SER A 305 -9.87 -0.48 5.59
C SER A 305 -8.48 -1.12 5.61
N GLY A 306 -7.57 -0.65 6.47
CA GLY A 306 -6.17 -1.07 6.46
C GLY A 306 -5.43 -0.66 5.18
N GLN A 307 -6.01 0.19 4.32
CA GLN A 307 -5.49 0.43 2.97
C GLN A 307 -4.43 1.52 2.88
N GLY A 308 -4.43 2.55 3.75
CA GLY A 308 -3.57 3.74 3.58
C GLY A 308 -2.09 3.42 3.35
N MET A 309 -1.49 2.64 4.27
CA MET A 309 -0.10 2.19 4.14
C MET A 309 0.12 1.37 2.85
N ASN A 310 -0.76 0.41 2.55
CA ASN A 310 -0.65 -0.46 1.37
C ASN A 310 -0.75 0.33 0.05
N THR A 311 -1.64 1.32 -0.01
CA THR A 311 -1.81 2.22 -1.16
C THR A 311 -0.58 3.08 -1.34
N GLY A 312 -0.10 3.72 -0.28
CA GLY A 312 1.08 4.58 -0.32
C GLY A 312 2.35 3.82 -0.73
N ILE A 313 2.57 2.60 -0.25
CA ILE A 313 3.70 1.75 -0.69
C ILE A 313 3.62 1.50 -2.20
N GLN A 314 2.42 1.21 -2.72
CA GLN A 314 2.24 1.00 -4.16
C GLN A 314 2.40 2.29 -4.98
N GLU A 315 2.05 3.46 -4.43
CA GLU A 315 2.31 4.76 -5.06
C GLU A 315 3.81 5.03 -5.15
N ALA A 316 4.55 4.86 -4.05
CA ALA A 316 6.01 4.99 -4.04
C ALA A 316 6.68 4.02 -5.02
N TYR A 317 6.23 2.76 -5.05
CA TYR A 317 6.74 1.75 -6.00
C TYR A 317 6.42 2.11 -7.46
N ASN A 318 5.24 2.66 -7.74
CA ASN A 318 4.85 3.10 -9.08
C ASN A 318 5.65 4.34 -9.53
N LEU A 319 5.88 5.28 -8.63
CA LEU A 319 6.60 6.52 -8.91
C LEU A 319 8.09 6.28 -9.17
N ALA A 320 8.75 5.48 -8.34
CA ALA A 320 10.20 5.40 -8.30
C ALA A 320 10.85 4.98 -9.64
N TRP A 321 10.26 4.03 -10.36
CA TRP A 321 10.82 3.60 -11.65
C TRP A 321 10.64 4.66 -12.74
N LYS A 322 9.51 5.38 -12.73
CA LYS A 322 9.24 6.48 -13.67
C LYS A 322 10.24 7.61 -13.47
N LEU A 323 10.44 7.99 -12.21
CA LEU A 323 11.37 9.06 -11.85
C LEU A 323 12.81 8.70 -12.23
N ALA A 324 13.24 7.46 -11.97
CA ALA A 324 14.57 6.99 -12.37
C ALA A 324 14.79 7.03 -13.88
N MET A 325 13.82 6.55 -14.67
CA MET A 325 13.94 6.60 -16.14
C MET A 325 14.03 8.03 -16.67
N VAL A 326 13.28 8.97 -16.09
CA VAL A 326 13.34 10.38 -16.49
C VAL A 326 14.66 11.03 -16.08
N GLU A 327 15.10 10.85 -14.83
CA GLU A 327 16.35 11.43 -14.33
C GLU A 327 17.59 10.89 -15.07
N GLN A 328 17.56 9.63 -15.49
CA GLN A 328 18.65 8.98 -16.24
C GLN A 328 18.55 9.21 -17.75
N GLY A 329 17.53 9.93 -18.24
CA GLY A 329 17.36 10.23 -19.66
C GLY A 329 16.89 9.06 -20.53
N HIS A 330 16.38 7.98 -19.93
CA HIS A 330 15.80 6.84 -20.64
C HIS A 330 14.34 7.08 -21.07
N ALA A 331 13.67 8.08 -20.51
CA ALA A 331 12.32 8.49 -20.88
C ALA A 331 12.13 10.01 -20.77
N GLY A 332 11.19 10.57 -21.53
CA GLY A 332 10.77 11.97 -21.41
C GLY A 332 9.91 12.23 -20.16
N ARG A 333 9.75 13.50 -19.80
CA ARG A 333 9.00 13.93 -18.59
C ARG A 333 7.53 13.52 -18.62
N GLU A 334 6.95 13.36 -19.80
CA GLU A 334 5.58 12.86 -20.02
C GLU A 334 5.34 11.51 -19.35
N LEU A 335 6.39 10.69 -19.16
CA LEU A 335 6.27 9.44 -18.41
C LEU A 335 5.76 9.68 -16.98
N LEU A 336 6.14 10.79 -16.34
CA LEU A 336 5.70 11.10 -14.97
C LEU A 336 4.22 11.49 -14.91
N GLU A 337 3.63 11.99 -15.99
CA GLU A 337 2.19 12.32 -16.04
C GLU A 337 1.33 11.08 -15.79
N THR A 338 1.81 9.92 -16.25
CA THR A 338 1.19 8.60 -16.03
C THR A 338 1.05 8.25 -14.55
N TYR A 339 1.86 8.83 -13.66
CA TYR A 339 1.72 8.63 -12.20
C TYR A 339 0.36 9.14 -11.71
N SER A 340 -0.02 10.35 -12.12
CA SER A 340 -1.33 10.89 -11.78
C SER A 340 -2.45 10.13 -12.50
N GLU A 341 -2.28 9.81 -13.79
CA GLU A 341 -3.25 9.01 -14.57
C GLU A 341 -3.58 7.67 -13.89
N GLU A 342 -2.58 7.00 -13.33
CA GLU A 342 -2.73 5.68 -12.74
C GLU A 342 -3.21 5.72 -11.28
N ARG A 343 -2.73 6.68 -10.48
CA ARG A 343 -2.88 6.65 -9.01
C ARG A 343 -4.03 7.51 -8.49
N VAL A 344 -4.33 8.65 -9.11
CA VAL A 344 -5.47 9.51 -8.71
C VAL A 344 -6.81 8.77 -8.85
N PRO A 345 -7.11 8.04 -9.94
CA PRO A 345 -8.40 7.37 -10.06
C PRO A 345 -8.60 6.24 -9.04
N LEU A 346 -7.50 5.59 -8.59
CA LEU A 346 -7.57 4.60 -7.51
C LEU A 346 -7.96 5.26 -6.18
N GLY A 347 -7.38 6.43 -5.89
CA GLY A 347 -7.82 7.28 -4.77
C GLY A 347 -9.32 7.57 -4.86
N ALA A 348 -9.81 7.99 -6.03
CA ALA A 348 -11.22 8.32 -6.26
C ALA A 348 -12.17 7.12 -6.09
N VAL A 349 -11.79 5.89 -6.47
CA VAL A 349 -12.63 4.70 -6.23
C VAL A 349 -12.65 4.28 -4.77
N LEU A 350 -11.53 4.46 -4.06
CA LEU A 350 -11.52 4.27 -2.61
C LEU A 350 -12.46 5.28 -1.91
N LEU A 351 -12.54 6.53 -2.40
CA LEU A 351 -13.50 7.54 -1.94
C LEU A 351 -14.96 7.28 -2.40
N GLY A 352 -15.14 6.78 -3.62
CA GLY A 352 -16.45 6.53 -4.24
C GLY A 352 -17.25 5.41 -3.58
N SER A 353 -16.61 4.62 -2.71
CA SER A 353 -17.29 3.61 -1.89
C SER A 353 -18.16 4.22 -0.77
N THR A 354 -18.04 5.51 -0.48
CA THR A 354 -18.67 6.13 0.70
C THR A 354 -20.06 6.74 0.41
N ARG A 355 -20.40 7.14 -0.82
CA ARG A 355 -21.74 7.71 -1.10
C ARG A 355 -22.84 6.65 -1.19
N THR A 356 -22.61 5.52 -1.87
CA THR A 356 -23.61 4.44 -1.93
C THR A 356 -23.71 3.67 -0.62
N ALA A 357 -22.61 3.53 0.13
CA ALA A 357 -22.60 2.87 1.42
C ALA A 357 -23.35 3.68 2.49
N THR A 358 -23.19 5.01 2.54
CA THR A 358 -23.82 5.84 3.59
C THR A 358 -25.34 5.97 3.39
N THR A 359 -25.81 6.11 2.14
CA THR A 359 -27.25 6.12 1.83
C THR A 359 -27.89 4.74 2.07
N LEU A 360 -27.16 3.64 1.79
CA LEU A 360 -27.61 2.29 2.13
C LEU A 360 -27.54 2.00 3.64
N VAL A 361 -26.61 2.60 4.40
CA VAL A 361 -26.48 2.43 5.86
C VAL A 361 -27.64 3.12 6.58
N GLN A 362 -28.05 4.31 6.13
CA GLN A 362 -29.20 5.01 6.71
C GLN A 362 -30.54 4.30 6.44
N LEU A 363 -30.72 3.72 5.24
CA LEU A 363 -31.90 2.89 4.95
C LEU A 363 -31.82 1.49 5.60
N LYS A 364 -30.61 0.94 5.78
CA LYS A 364 -30.39 -0.37 6.41
C LYS A 364 -30.59 -0.35 7.91
N ASN A 365 -30.31 0.73 8.65
CA ASN A 365 -30.40 0.67 10.11
C ASN A 365 -31.80 0.30 10.65
N ALA A 366 -32.87 0.57 9.89
CA ALA A 366 -34.24 0.14 10.25
C ALA A 366 -34.58 -1.31 9.85
N LEU A 367 -34.00 -1.83 8.76
CA LEU A 367 -34.29 -3.17 8.21
C LEU A 367 -33.17 -4.19 8.45
N ALA A 368 -32.00 -3.77 8.92
CA ALA A 368 -30.79 -4.57 9.11
C ALA A 368 -30.99 -5.64 10.19
N GLY A 369 -31.82 -5.39 11.20
CA GLY A 369 -32.16 -6.37 12.22
C GLY A 369 -32.83 -7.64 11.66
N VAL A 370 -33.49 -7.56 10.51
CA VAL A 370 -34.22 -8.69 9.88
C VAL A 370 -33.53 -9.16 8.60
N VAL A 371 -33.11 -8.24 7.74
CA VAL A 371 -32.52 -8.55 6.43
C VAL A 371 -31.10 -9.10 6.57
N LEU A 372 -30.29 -8.56 7.49
CA LEU A 372 -28.90 -9.01 7.64
C LEU A 372 -28.81 -10.46 8.14
N PRO A 373 -29.57 -10.92 9.16
CA PRO A 373 -29.57 -12.32 9.56
C PRO A 373 -30.02 -13.27 8.45
N ILE A 374 -31.03 -12.88 7.64
CA ILE A 374 -31.52 -13.69 6.52
C ILE A 374 -30.48 -13.75 5.41
N ALA A 375 -29.91 -12.62 5.01
CA ALA A 375 -28.85 -12.56 4.00
C ALA A 375 -27.62 -13.36 4.44
N LEU A 376 -27.19 -13.25 5.70
CA LEU A 376 -26.10 -14.04 6.25
C LEU A 376 -26.42 -15.53 6.29
N ARG A 377 -27.66 -15.92 6.61
CA ARG A 377 -28.11 -17.32 6.56
C ARG A 377 -28.06 -17.85 5.13
N VAL A 378 -28.57 -17.12 4.15
CA VAL A 378 -28.54 -17.50 2.72
C VAL A 378 -27.10 -17.59 2.21
N VAL A 379 -26.25 -16.61 2.52
CA VAL A 379 -24.81 -16.62 2.18
C VAL A 379 -24.10 -17.82 2.82
N ASN A 380 -24.41 -18.17 4.07
CA ASN A 380 -23.80 -19.31 4.74
C ASN A 380 -24.27 -20.66 4.20
N THR A 381 -25.54 -20.78 3.80
CA THR A 381 -26.13 -22.02 3.28
C THR A 381 -25.75 -22.27 1.81
N VAL A 382 -25.69 -21.22 0.99
CA VAL A 382 -25.43 -21.32 -0.44
C VAL A 382 -23.93 -21.18 -0.72
N ARG A 383 -23.22 -22.30 -0.83
CA ARG A 383 -21.75 -22.34 -1.04
C ARG A 383 -21.26 -21.47 -2.21
N PRO A 384 -21.90 -21.45 -3.40
CA PRO A 384 -21.48 -20.57 -4.50
C PRO A 384 -21.59 -19.09 -4.16
N LEU A 385 -22.67 -18.69 -3.47
CA LEU A 385 -22.89 -17.31 -3.04
C LEU A 385 -21.87 -16.89 -1.97
N ARG A 386 -21.59 -17.77 -0.99
CA ARG A 386 -20.52 -17.56 -0.01
C ARG A 386 -19.18 -17.28 -0.69
N ARG A 387 -18.81 -18.11 -1.66
CA ARG A 387 -17.57 -17.95 -2.43
C ARG A 387 -17.57 -16.65 -3.23
N ALA A 388 -18.68 -16.25 -3.82
CA ALA A 388 -18.78 -14.99 -4.57
C ALA A 388 -18.60 -13.76 -3.64
N VAL A 389 -19.27 -13.76 -2.48
CA VAL A 389 -19.14 -12.69 -1.47
C VAL A 389 -17.72 -12.64 -0.89
N GLN A 390 -17.14 -13.79 -0.54
CA GLN A 390 -15.75 -13.89 -0.10
C GLN A 390 -14.78 -13.31 -1.14
N ARG A 391 -14.92 -13.71 -2.42
CA ARG A 391 -14.08 -13.20 -3.51
C ARG A 391 -14.22 -11.70 -3.71
N LYS A 392 -15.42 -11.14 -3.56
CA LYS A 392 -15.66 -9.69 -3.70
C LYS A 392 -15.01 -8.90 -2.55
N VAL A 393 -15.23 -9.34 -1.30
CA VAL A 393 -14.66 -8.68 -0.11
C VAL A 393 -13.14 -8.81 -0.07
N LEU A 394 -12.59 -10.02 -0.24
CA LEU A 394 -11.15 -10.26 -0.27
C LEU A 394 -10.49 -9.56 -1.46
N GLY A 395 -11.15 -9.54 -2.63
CA GLY A 395 -10.63 -8.92 -3.84
C GLY A 395 -10.45 -7.41 -3.69
N GLY A 396 -11.45 -6.73 -3.11
CA GLY A 396 -11.41 -5.28 -2.88
C GLY A 396 -10.33 -4.85 -1.87
N MET A 397 -10.04 -5.68 -0.86
CA MET A 397 -9.00 -5.39 0.13
C MET A 397 -7.60 -5.82 -0.31
N SER A 398 -7.48 -6.80 -1.22
CA SER A 398 -6.18 -7.41 -1.56
C SER A 398 -5.20 -6.54 -2.35
N GLY A 399 -5.70 -5.50 -3.03
CA GLY A 399 -4.94 -4.75 -4.05
C GLY A 399 -4.64 -5.54 -5.33
N LEU A 400 -5.01 -6.83 -5.43
CA LEU A 400 -4.64 -7.70 -6.55
C LEU A 400 -5.42 -7.43 -7.84
N LYS A 401 -6.52 -6.67 -7.76
CA LYS A 401 -7.41 -6.34 -8.88
C LYS A 401 -7.18 -4.94 -9.47
N ILE A 402 -6.16 -4.23 -9.00
CA ILE A 402 -5.75 -2.95 -9.57
C ILE A 402 -5.30 -3.19 -11.02
N GLY A 403 -5.82 -2.39 -11.93
CA GLY A 403 -5.43 -2.41 -13.35
C GLY A 403 -5.47 -1.00 -13.94
N TYR A 404 -4.55 -0.73 -14.86
CA TYR A 404 -4.32 0.58 -15.48
C TYR A 404 -4.75 0.62 -16.94
N GLY A 405 -5.89 0.00 -17.27
CA GLY A 405 -6.35 -0.15 -18.66
C GLY A 405 -6.60 1.17 -19.42
N ALA A 406 -6.68 2.31 -18.72
CA ALA A 406 -6.85 3.64 -19.30
C ALA A 406 -5.57 4.50 -19.28
N SER A 407 -4.45 3.99 -18.74
CA SER A 407 -3.18 4.72 -18.75
C SER A 407 -2.61 4.76 -20.16
N SER A 408 -1.95 5.87 -20.50
CA SER A 408 -1.19 6.02 -21.74
C SER A 408 -0.05 4.99 -21.91
N LEU A 409 0.41 4.35 -20.82
CA LEU A 409 1.39 3.24 -20.87
C LEU A 409 0.78 1.89 -21.24
N THR A 410 -0.54 1.75 -21.14
CA THR A 410 -1.21 0.48 -21.43
C THR A 410 -1.69 0.46 -22.87
N THR A 411 -1.03 -0.32 -23.71
CA THR A 411 -1.50 -0.58 -25.08
C THR A 411 -2.81 -1.36 -25.03
N ALA A 412 -3.87 -0.82 -25.63
CA ALA A 412 -5.09 -1.60 -25.88
C ALA A 412 -4.75 -2.82 -26.74
N GLU A 413 -5.43 -3.95 -26.55
CA GLU A 413 -5.39 -5.05 -27.53
C GLU A 413 -5.91 -4.50 -28.87
N THR A 414 -5.00 -4.08 -29.74
CA THR A 414 -5.26 -3.83 -31.17
C THR A 414 -5.55 -5.18 -31.82
N ASP A 415 -6.76 -5.70 -31.57
CA ASP A 415 -7.60 -6.50 -32.50
C ASP A 415 -8.86 -7.11 -31.86
N ARG A 416 -9.33 -6.64 -30.70
CA ARG A 416 -10.72 -6.91 -30.24
C ARG A 416 -11.39 -5.68 -29.63
N VAL A 417 -12.02 -4.87 -30.48
CA VAL A 417 -12.93 -3.80 -30.06
C VAL A 417 -14.22 -4.41 -29.49
N THR A 418 -14.61 -4.03 -28.27
CA THR A 418 -16.02 -3.72 -27.97
C THR A 418 -16.10 -2.68 -26.85
N TYR A 419 -16.53 -1.48 -27.21
CA TYR A 419 -16.96 -0.43 -26.29
C TYR A 419 -18.22 -0.87 -25.54
N LEU A 420 -18.23 -0.67 -24.22
CA LEU A 420 -19.44 -0.26 -23.50
C LEU A 420 -19.02 0.81 -22.50
N ALA A 421 -19.17 2.06 -22.91
CA ALA A 421 -19.21 3.20 -22.02
C ALA A 421 -20.44 3.04 -21.10
N ASN A 422 -20.22 3.05 -19.80
CA ASN A 422 -21.20 3.60 -18.88
C ASN A 422 -20.50 4.11 -17.61
N ALA A 423 -20.66 5.42 -17.42
CA ALA A 423 -20.43 6.26 -16.26
C ALA A 423 -19.96 5.60 -14.95
N GLY A 424 -18.86 6.13 -14.40
CA GLY A 424 -18.77 6.41 -12.96
C GLY A 424 -18.06 5.42 -12.05
N SER A 425 -17.22 4.50 -12.54
CA SER A 425 -16.32 3.74 -11.65
C SER A 425 -15.01 3.39 -12.36
N VAL A 426 -13.87 3.61 -11.73
CA VAL A 426 -12.61 3.02 -12.21
C VAL A 426 -12.77 1.50 -12.13
N LEU A 427 -12.39 0.85 -13.24
CA LEU A 427 -12.55 -0.58 -13.46
C LEU A 427 -11.75 -1.40 -12.42
N MET A 428 -12.39 -1.72 -11.29
CA MET A 428 -12.08 -3.00 -10.66
C MET A 428 -12.43 -4.08 -11.68
N SER A 429 -11.42 -4.75 -12.24
CA SER A 429 -11.66 -5.79 -13.24
C SER A 429 -12.67 -6.81 -12.69
N THR A 430 -13.81 -6.93 -13.39
CA THR A 430 -14.83 -7.95 -13.14
C THR A 430 -14.44 -9.29 -13.77
N ARG A 431 -13.38 -9.31 -14.59
CA ARG A 431 -12.90 -10.52 -15.27
C ARG A 431 -12.21 -11.44 -14.26
N GLU A 432 -12.53 -12.72 -14.33
CA GLU A 432 -11.76 -13.74 -13.61
C GLU A 432 -10.31 -13.69 -14.10
N PRO A 433 -9.32 -13.94 -13.22
CA PRO A 433 -7.92 -13.99 -13.62
C PRO A 433 -7.76 -15.06 -14.71
N VAL A 434 -7.54 -14.61 -15.95
CA VAL A 434 -7.24 -15.49 -17.09
C VAL A 434 -5.80 -16.00 -16.91
N ALA A 435 -5.49 -17.17 -17.46
CA ALA A 435 -4.15 -17.76 -17.41
C ALA A 435 -3.07 -16.91 -18.12
N THR A 436 -3.47 -15.86 -18.85
CA THR A 436 -2.59 -14.94 -19.57
C THR A 436 -2.53 -13.57 -18.88
N PRO A 437 -1.36 -12.90 -18.85
CA PRO A 437 -1.25 -11.51 -18.43
C PRO A 437 -2.20 -10.63 -19.24
N VAL A 438 -2.92 -9.73 -18.55
CA VAL A 438 -3.81 -8.74 -19.19
C VAL A 438 -3.09 -7.39 -19.17
N PRO A 439 -3.02 -6.64 -20.28
CA PRO A 439 -2.43 -5.30 -20.29
C PRO A 439 -2.98 -4.40 -19.17
N GLY A 440 -2.09 -3.64 -18.55
CA GLY A 440 -2.40 -2.78 -17.40
C GLY A 440 -2.63 -3.53 -16.08
N SER A 441 -2.71 -4.87 -16.08
CA SER A 441 -2.79 -5.67 -14.85
C SER A 441 -1.40 -6.13 -14.42
N ARG A 442 -1.22 -6.40 -13.12
CA ARG A 442 0.01 -7.02 -12.62
C ARG A 442 0.25 -8.39 -13.29
N ALA A 443 1.50 -8.71 -13.57
CA ALA A 443 1.90 -10.08 -13.91
C ALA A 443 1.70 -10.98 -12.68
N ALA A 444 0.93 -12.06 -12.84
CA ALA A 444 0.53 -12.92 -11.74
C ALA A 444 0.96 -14.36 -11.99
N ALA A 445 1.46 -15.04 -10.95
CA ALA A 445 1.82 -16.45 -11.01
C ALA A 445 0.84 -17.28 -10.18
N VAL A 446 0.32 -18.37 -10.76
CA VAL A 446 -0.60 -19.31 -10.09
C VAL A 446 0.12 -20.58 -9.61
N ARG A 447 1.18 -21.01 -10.29
CA ARG A 447 1.89 -22.26 -10.00
C ARG A 447 3.35 -21.99 -9.69
N THR A 448 3.77 -22.44 -8.52
CA THR A 448 5.19 -22.62 -8.17
C THR A 448 5.45 -24.12 -8.34
N PRO A 449 6.45 -24.54 -9.13
CA PRO A 449 6.82 -25.95 -9.20
C PRO A 449 7.14 -26.47 -7.78
N GLU A 450 6.77 -27.72 -7.48
CA GLU A 450 7.17 -28.34 -6.22
C GLU A 450 8.70 -28.41 -6.13
N ALA A 451 9.29 -28.42 -4.93
CA ALA A 451 10.75 -28.45 -4.80
C ALA A 451 11.40 -29.69 -5.47
N SER A 452 10.63 -30.76 -5.67
CA SER A 452 11.02 -31.98 -6.39
C SER A 452 10.87 -31.88 -7.92
N ASP A 453 10.28 -30.81 -8.44
CA ASP A 453 10.14 -30.56 -9.87
C ASP A 453 11.48 -30.05 -10.44
N PRO A 454 12.04 -30.67 -11.50
CA PRO A 454 13.25 -30.17 -12.17
C PRO A 454 13.15 -28.70 -12.61
N ALA A 455 11.94 -28.21 -12.90
CA ALA A 455 11.69 -26.83 -13.29
C ALA A 455 11.70 -25.84 -12.10
N ALA A 456 11.76 -26.32 -10.86
CA ALA A 456 11.76 -25.47 -9.67
C ALA A 456 12.96 -24.51 -9.64
N GLY A 457 14.16 -24.99 -10.00
CA GLY A 457 15.36 -24.15 -10.08
C GLY A 457 15.20 -23.01 -11.08
N VAL A 458 14.83 -23.34 -12.32
CA VAL A 458 14.61 -22.38 -13.41
C VAL A 458 13.56 -21.33 -13.04
N PHE A 459 12.49 -21.73 -12.34
CA PHE A 459 11.47 -20.80 -11.87
C PHE A 459 11.97 -19.88 -10.74
N GLN A 460 12.80 -20.37 -9.81
CA GLN A 460 13.41 -19.52 -8.78
C GLN A 460 14.41 -18.52 -9.39
N ASP A 461 15.17 -18.93 -10.40
CA ASP A 461 16.11 -18.05 -11.10
C ASP A 461 15.34 -16.95 -11.85
N PHE A 462 14.27 -17.31 -12.56
CA PHE A 462 13.38 -16.34 -13.19
C PHE A 462 12.76 -15.37 -12.18
N ARG A 463 12.32 -15.87 -11.04
CA ARG A 463 11.80 -14.99 -9.98
C ARG A 463 12.85 -14.05 -9.43
N SER A 464 14.09 -14.51 -9.29
CA SER A 464 15.20 -13.68 -8.83
C SER A 464 15.53 -12.59 -9.86
N GLU A 465 15.46 -12.92 -11.14
CA GLU A 465 15.58 -11.95 -12.23
C GLU A 465 14.43 -10.93 -12.22
N LEU A 466 13.19 -11.33 -11.92
CA LEU A 466 12.07 -10.38 -11.77
C LEU A 466 12.18 -9.43 -10.56
N ARG A 467 13.20 -9.61 -9.69
CA ARG A 467 13.60 -8.63 -8.67
C ARG A 467 14.63 -7.62 -9.20
N ASP A 468 15.11 -7.77 -10.43
CA ASP A 468 15.86 -6.72 -11.12
C ASP A 468 14.92 -5.49 -11.31
N PRO A 469 15.35 -4.27 -10.99
CA PRO A 469 14.52 -3.08 -11.14
C PRO A 469 14.30 -2.63 -12.59
N ARG A 470 15.02 -3.21 -13.57
CA ARG A 470 14.86 -2.96 -15.01
C ARG A 470 13.52 -3.45 -15.54
N TRP A 471 13.10 -2.90 -16.67
CA TRP A 471 11.96 -3.44 -17.42
C TRP A 471 12.25 -4.87 -17.89
N SER A 472 11.23 -5.73 -17.93
CA SER A 472 11.38 -7.10 -18.43
C SER A 472 10.66 -7.27 -19.76
N LEU A 473 11.38 -7.65 -20.81
CA LEU A 473 10.84 -8.10 -22.08
C LEU A 473 10.88 -9.63 -22.12
N LEU A 474 9.71 -10.25 -22.07
CA LEU A 474 9.55 -11.71 -22.11
C LEU A 474 9.13 -12.16 -23.52
N LEU A 475 9.96 -12.97 -24.17
CA LEU A 475 9.75 -13.45 -25.54
C LEU A 475 9.34 -14.93 -25.52
N ALA A 476 8.12 -15.24 -25.93
CA ALA A 476 7.66 -16.62 -26.02
C ALA A 476 8.37 -17.39 -27.14
N THR A 477 9.02 -18.53 -26.87
CA THR A 477 9.63 -19.36 -27.94
C THR A 477 8.57 -20.21 -28.65
N GLY A 478 8.63 -20.32 -29.98
CA GLY A 478 7.93 -21.36 -30.75
C GLY A 478 6.47 -21.09 -31.11
N GLY A 479 6.05 -19.82 -31.19
CA GLY A 479 4.71 -19.47 -31.69
C GLY A 479 4.66 -19.38 -33.22
N HIS A 480 3.82 -20.18 -33.89
CA HIS A 480 3.59 -20.11 -35.34
C HIS A 480 2.73 -18.90 -35.80
N GLY A 481 2.84 -17.77 -35.13
CA GLY A 481 2.18 -16.52 -35.52
C GLY A 481 3.04 -15.71 -36.50
N PRO A 482 2.46 -14.75 -37.23
CA PRO A 482 3.24 -13.86 -38.09
C PRO A 482 4.07 -12.93 -37.19
N GLY A 483 5.32 -13.32 -36.93
CA GLY A 483 6.24 -12.58 -36.07
C GLY A 483 7.08 -13.45 -35.15
N ASP A 484 7.72 -14.51 -35.65
CA ASP A 484 8.91 -15.10 -35.02
C ASP A 484 9.86 -13.93 -34.71
N VAL A 485 9.87 -13.41 -33.47
CA VAL A 485 10.82 -12.36 -33.09
C VAL A 485 12.19 -13.00 -33.23
N PRO A 486 13.01 -12.60 -34.22
CA PRO A 486 14.27 -13.27 -34.46
C PRO A 486 15.09 -13.15 -33.18
N VAL A 487 15.82 -14.21 -32.80
CA VAL A 487 16.78 -14.17 -31.68
C VAL A 487 17.68 -12.92 -31.80
N GLY A 488 17.97 -12.47 -33.02
CA GLY A 488 18.67 -11.22 -33.30
C GLY A 488 18.01 -9.94 -32.74
N VAL A 489 16.68 -9.82 -32.70
CA VAL A 489 15.99 -8.67 -32.09
C VAL A 489 16.16 -8.69 -30.57
N ALA A 490 16.07 -9.86 -29.94
CA ALA A 490 16.30 -10.02 -28.50
C ALA A 490 17.74 -9.64 -28.12
N VAL A 491 18.72 -10.13 -28.90
CA VAL A 491 20.14 -9.84 -28.73
C VAL A 491 20.43 -8.34 -28.92
N THR A 492 19.89 -7.73 -29.98
CA THR A 492 20.07 -6.30 -30.24
C THR A 492 19.43 -5.45 -29.13
N ALA A 493 18.21 -5.78 -28.69
CA ALA A 493 17.54 -5.05 -27.61
C ALA A 493 18.32 -5.16 -26.29
N ALA A 494 18.81 -6.35 -25.95
CA ALA A 494 19.64 -6.55 -24.76
C ALA A 494 20.97 -5.79 -24.84
N ALA A 495 21.61 -5.75 -26.00
CA ALA A 495 22.86 -5.02 -26.20
C ALA A 495 22.67 -3.50 -26.19
N GLN A 496 21.58 -2.99 -26.77
CA GLN A 496 21.33 -1.56 -26.92
C GLN A 496 20.69 -0.93 -25.68
N TYR A 497 19.84 -1.67 -24.97
CA TYR A 497 19.03 -1.15 -23.86
C TYR A 497 19.31 -1.85 -22.53
N GLY A 498 20.40 -2.63 -22.43
CA GLY A 498 20.73 -3.45 -21.27
C GLY A 498 20.84 -2.69 -19.95
N GLU A 499 21.07 -1.38 -19.99
CA GLU A 499 21.09 -0.51 -18.80
C GLU A 499 19.74 -0.48 -18.07
N TRP A 500 18.62 -0.49 -18.81
CA TRP A 500 17.27 -0.33 -18.25
C TRP A 500 16.27 -1.42 -18.67
N LEU A 501 16.66 -2.35 -19.55
CA LEU A 501 15.85 -3.45 -20.07
C LEU A 501 16.54 -4.82 -19.87
N SER A 502 15.88 -5.73 -19.16
CA SER A 502 16.18 -7.17 -19.17
C SER A 502 15.37 -7.86 -20.26
N VAL A 503 16.02 -8.71 -21.07
CA VAL A 503 15.36 -9.45 -22.16
C VAL A 503 15.52 -10.94 -21.90
N ARG A 504 14.41 -11.67 -21.87
CA ARG A 504 14.40 -13.11 -21.62
C ARG A 504 13.47 -13.85 -22.57
N THR A 505 13.93 -14.98 -23.08
CA THR A 505 13.08 -15.97 -23.77
C THR A 505 12.41 -16.90 -22.75
N VAL A 506 11.10 -17.13 -22.91
CA VAL A 506 10.26 -17.97 -22.05
C VAL A 506 9.50 -19.00 -22.89
N GLY A 507 9.43 -20.24 -22.42
CA GLY A 507 8.95 -21.37 -23.23
C GLY A 507 10.09 -22.02 -24.03
N GLY A 508 9.89 -23.26 -24.49
CA GLY A 508 10.89 -24.03 -25.25
C GLY A 508 11.62 -25.08 -24.40
N THR A 509 11.93 -26.23 -24.99
CA THR A 509 12.72 -27.32 -24.37
C THR A 509 14.23 -27.10 -24.53
N GLY A 510 14.69 -25.84 -24.44
CA GLY A 510 16.10 -25.49 -24.51
C GLY A 510 16.66 -25.24 -23.10
N PRO A 511 17.96 -25.52 -22.87
CA PRO A 511 18.61 -25.37 -21.56
C PRO A 511 18.52 -23.96 -20.99
#